data_AF-A0A0F9M1U2-F1
#
_entry.id   AF-A0A0F9M1U2-F1
#
_cell.length_a   1.000
_cell.length_b   1.000
_cell.length_c   1.000
_cell.angle_alpha   90.00
_cell.angle_beta   90.00
_cell.angle_gamma   90.00
#
_symmetry.space_group_name_H-M   'P 1'
#
loop_
_entity.id
_entity.type
_entity.pdbx_description
1 polymer ?
#
loop_
_entity_poly.entity_id
_entity_poly.type
_entity_poly.pdbx_seq_one_letter_code
_entity_poly.pdbx_strand_id
1 'polypeptide(L)' 'IGNENSFGLSSWTLDKAKNYYDKGKVFKVKIMIKDIGAIVHSNQKIRSTKLEIIE' A
#
# COMPACT_ATOMS: atom_id res chain seq x y z
N ILE A 1 9.85 16.33 16.21
CA ILE A 1 10.11 14.88 16.40
C ILE A 1 8.94 14.16 15.72
N GLY A 2 8.92 14.00 14.40
CA GLY A 2 9.79 13.10 13.64
C GLY A 2 9.13 11.71 13.62
N ASN A 3 8.25 11.46 12.64
CA ASN A 3 7.67 10.13 12.35
C ASN A 3 7.12 10.16 10.90
N GLU A 4 8.00 10.28 9.90
CA GLU A 4 8.66 9.14 9.22
C GLU A 4 7.67 8.33 8.37
N ASN A 5 7.90 8.31 7.04
CA ASN A 5 7.35 7.37 6.04
C ASN A 5 6.15 7.82 5.16
N SER A 6 5.98 9.10 4.78
CA SER A 6 4.92 9.47 3.81
C SER A 6 5.33 9.43 2.32
N PHE A 7 6.52 8.92 1.98
CA PHE A 7 6.93 8.79 0.58
C PHE A 7 7.08 7.32 0.19
N GLY A 8 6.33 6.91 -0.84
CA GLY A 8 6.34 5.56 -1.38
C GLY A 8 4.94 5.08 -1.74
N LEU A 9 4.81 4.47 -2.92
CA LEU A 9 3.58 3.82 -3.39
C LEU A 9 3.15 2.79 -2.35
N SER A 10 1.93 2.90 -1.84
CA SER A 10 1.44 2.02 -0.78
C SER A 10 0.16 1.30 -1.16
N SER A 11 0.14 0.00 -0.93
CA SER A 11 -1.04 -0.83 -1.08
C SER A 11 -1.53 -1.30 0.29
N TRP A 12 -2.85 -1.52 0.38
CA TRP A 12 -3.51 -2.00 1.59
C TRP A 12 -4.29 -3.25 1.26
N THR A 13 -4.61 -4.04 2.29
CA THR A 13 -5.71 -5.01 2.17
C THR A 13 -7.01 -4.29 1.82
N LEU A 14 -7.89 -4.97 1.09
CA LEU A 14 -9.13 -4.37 0.60
C LEU A 14 -9.97 -3.74 1.72
N ASP A 15 -10.10 -4.45 2.84
CA ASP A 15 -10.90 -3.99 3.98
C ASP A 15 -10.34 -2.72 4.61
N LYS A 16 -9.01 -2.61 4.71
CA LYS A 16 -8.36 -1.39 5.22
C LYS A 16 -8.39 -0.25 4.22
N ALA A 17 -8.29 -0.53 2.92
CA ALA A 17 -8.48 0.49 1.89
C ALA A 17 -9.89 1.10 1.98
N LYS A 18 -10.93 0.26 2.08
CA LYS A 18 -12.32 0.69 2.24
C LYS A 18 -12.56 1.43 3.56
N ASN A 19 -11.96 0.98 4.67
CA ASN A 19 -12.07 1.66 5.96
C ASN A 19 -11.38 3.04 5.95
N TYR A 20 -10.27 3.18 5.22
CA TYR A 20 -9.54 4.43 5.09
C TYR A 20 -10.24 5.43 4.16
N TYR A 21 -10.74 4.98 3.00
CA TYR A 21 -11.46 5.81 2.03
C TYR A 21 -12.36 4.96 1.13
N ASP A 22 -13.66 4.95 1.41
CA ASP A 22 -14.69 4.13 0.75
C ASP A 22 -15.28 4.74 -0.52
N LYS A 23 -15.04 6.04 -0.77
CA LYS A 23 -15.54 6.77 -1.95
C LYS A 23 -14.60 6.72 -3.15
N GLY A 24 -13.42 6.14 -2.99
CA GLY A 24 -12.39 6.05 -4.03
C GLY A 24 -12.53 4.84 -4.94
N LYS A 25 -11.78 4.84 -6.03
CA LYS A 25 -11.62 3.65 -6.87
C LYS A 25 -10.55 2.74 -6.25
N VAL A 26 -10.90 1.46 -6.09
CA VAL A 26 -9.95 0.43 -5.69
C VAL A 26 -9.29 -0.13 -6.94
N PHE A 27 -7.97 -0.21 -6.92
CA PHE A 27 -7.19 -0.90 -7.93
C PHE A 27 -6.50 -2.10 -7.30
N LYS A 28 -6.49 -3.21 -8.03
CA LYS A 28 -5.67 -4.35 -7.69
C LYS A 28 -4.27 -4.12 -8.25
N VAL A 29 -3.25 -4.33 -7.43
CA VAL A 29 -1.85 -4.12 -7.81
C VAL A 29 -1.01 -5.36 -7.58
N LYS A 30 -0.01 -5.55 -8.42
CA LYS A 30 1.07 -6.52 -8.26
C LYS A 30 2.31 -5.79 -7.74
N ILE A 31 2.94 -6.37 -6.71
CA ILE A 31 4.18 -5.87 -6.12
C ILE A 31 5.18 -7.03 -6.13
N MET A 32 6.35 -6.81 -6.71
CA MET A 32 7.42 -7.80 -6.67
C MET A 32 8.14 -7.71 -5.32
N ILE A 33 8.60 -8.83 -4.77
CA ILE A 33 9.27 -8.86 -3.45
C ILE A 33 10.46 -7.90 -3.39
N LYS A 34 11.24 -7.81 -4.48
CA LYS A 34 12.39 -6.89 -4.59
C LYS A 34 12.02 -5.40 -4.49
N ASP A 35 10.76 -5.06 -4.76
CA ASP A 35 10.24 -3.69 -4.75
C ASP A 35 9.53 -3.37 -3.43
N ILE A 36 9.48 -4.30 -2.47
CA ILE A 36 8.94 -4.08 -1.12
C ILE A 36 9.96 -3.29 -0.31
N GLY A 37 9.57 -2.08 0.11
CA GLY A 37 10.37 -1.26 1.02
C GLY A 37 10.05 -1.53 2.49
N ALA A 38 8.79 -1.80 2.82
CA ALA A 38 8.37 -2.15 4.18
C ALA A 38 7.00 -2.84 4.21
N ILE A 39 6.81 -3.70 5.22
CA ILE A 39 5.51 -4.27 5.59
C ILE A 39 5.12 -3.65 6.93
N VAL A 40 3.97 -2.97 6.97
CA VAL A 40 3.55 -2.16 8.14
C VAL A 40 2.10 -2.44 8.52
N HIS A 41 1.69 -1.98 9.71
CA HIS A 41 0.36 -2.20 10.28
C HIS A 41 -0.04 -3.68 10.35
N SER A 42 0.80 -4.54 10.94
CA SER A 42 0.53 -5.98 11.07
C SER A 42 0.21 -6.64 9.74
N ASN A 43 1.04 -6.38 8.72
CA ASN A 43 0.93 -6.93 7.36
C ASN A 43 -0.28 -6.46 6.55
N GLN A 44 -0.94 -5.36 6.95
CA GLN A 44 -2.10 -4.82 6.26
C GLN A 44 -1.77 -3.73 5.24
N LYS A 45 -0.55 -3.19 5.29
CA LYS A 45 -0.06 -2.20 4.34
C LYS A 45 1.34 -2.55 3.87
N ILE A 46 1.56 -2.48 2.57
CA ILE A 46 2.87 -2.63 1.96
C ILE A 46 3.30 -1.26 1.44
N ARG A 47 4.53 -0.87 1.75
CA ARG A 47 5.22 0.24 1.07
C ARG A 47 6.12 -0.35 0.01
N SER A 48 6.04 0.23 -1.19
CA SER A 48 6.77 -0.26 -2.36
C SER A 48 7.39 0.90 -3.13
N THR A 49 8.52 0.62 -3.76
CA THR A 49 9.17 1.53 -4.71
C THR A 49 8.50 1.44 -6.09
N LYS A 50 7.87 0.31 -6.40
CA LYS A 50 7.13 0.07 -7.64
C LYS A 50 5.88 -0.77 -7.38
N LEU A 51 4.78 -0.39 -8.04
CA LEU A 51 3.58 -1.20 -8.18
C LEU A 51 3.15 -1.25 -9.66
N GLU A 52 2.46 -2.31 -10.02
CA GLU A 52 1.84 -2.49 -11.33
C GLU A 52 0.33 -2.64 -11.11
N ILE A 53 -0.47 -1.77 -11.72
CA ILE A 53 -1.93 -1.89 -11.69
C ILE A 53 -2.32 -3.03 -12.62
N ILE A 54 -3.13 -3.95 -12.11
CA ILE A 54 -3.64 -5.10 -12.88
C ILE A 54 -5.14 -4.99 -13.15
N GLU A 55 -5.90 -4.27 -12.31
CA GLU A 55 -7.34 -4.02 -12.47
C GLU A 55 -7.75 -2.73 -11.74
#